data_AF-A0ABD0SS43-F1
#
_entry.id   AF-A0ABD0SS43-F1
#
_cell.length_a   1.000
_cell.length_b   1.000
_cell.length_c   1.000
_cell.angle_alpha   90.00
_cell.angle_beta   90.00
_cell.angle_gamma   90.00
#
_symmetry.space_group_name_H-M   'P 1'
#
loop_
_entity.id
_entity.type
_entity.pdbx_description
1 polymer ?
#
loop_
_entity_poly.entity_id
_entity_poly.type
_entity_poly.pdbx_seq_one_letter_code
_entity_poly.pdbx_strand_id
1 'polypeptide(L)'
;MLSDNDAQSVTVKIPKRRECAKTTKRLFKEVHINRTLKRVMAKRYRKPSSEASCQKYTLPCDKQLTLKHFKRDELLVPFKVYTKSHDRDKNKQKTAIKYHDACRVIKTDVQKRLHVAYPPDDVNAITDIDEGFFNYVNGRPLTDRVPLFKSLKFALADLLRLNGEIGIRNDCILHIETNYRRELKMYDTSLKRFTIQAKCFDSFISEDYRKSMDFLDKMDTLKKQLNITITELHNVATEQFTIKSRLMGLDYLYGKQQKYGRFLYYLSPPSWRAKNRKFARSIEIEAKGFDLGGTCEEETFNVIFDKMQKECAGSFVKPVLYFTQPCDLVDIFDGIEKQQLNHFAYAAHLSPRKKMLNEGIVAIKDIIHQETAFVVDTIKIFKTLLEFSNERCVQLEKRFFTILNGYFYENVGAPEVLKLLVHLEFCYERIYAEKPINSDILSIARSLEGFYMDYSKRLDALHSNTIQRSISTCIEKERRKMKKAKYAARELLLFDRLERDLMRAYAPVVRGPKPPSYLPPIKGAKSQKKVNYKPKAKEKRPLDESEIEYLSLFTDWTEGDDPSKFLHILEDEQ
;
A
#
# COMPACT_ATOMS: atom_id res chain seq x y z
N MET A 1 12.41 -41.23 -16.88
CA MET A 1 11.56 -41.41 -15.70
C MET A 1 10.31 -40.58 -15.91
N LEU A 2 9.17 -41.27 -15.94
CA LEU A 2 7.82 -40.72 -16.00
C LEU A 2 7.37 -40.27 -14.60
N SER A 3 6.72 -39.11 -14.53
CA SER A 3 5.73 -38.69 -13.52
C SER A 3 5.48 -37.19 -13.71
N ASP A 4 4.29 -36.60 -13.65
CA ASP A 4 2.93 -37.11 -13.70
C ASP A 4 2.05 -35.88 -14.01
N ASN A 5 0.85 -36.15 -14.52
CA ASN A 5 -0.11 -35.18 -15.05
C ASN A 5 -0.70 -34.24 -13.98
N ASP A 6 -0.58 -32.92 -14.17
CA ASP A 6 -1.43 -31.92 -13.53
C ASP A 6 -2.57 -31.49 -14.47
N ALA A 7 -3.76 -31.99 -14.19
CA ALA A 7 -4.99 -31.66 -14.89
C ALA A 7 -5.48 -30.25 -14.51
N GLN A 8 -5.26 -29.27 -15.39
CA GLN A 8 -5.97 -27.99 -15.35
C GLN A 8 -7.42 -28.18 -15.79
N SER A 9 -8.36 -28.04 -14.85
CA SER A 9 -9.79 -28.02 -15.14
C SER A 9 -10.23 -26.59 -15.47
N VAL A 10 -10.76 -26.39 -16.69
CA VAL A 10 -11.35 -25.13 -17.16
C VAL A 10 -12.87 -25.22 -17.02
N THR A 11 -13.44 -24.42 -16.13
CA THR A 11 -14.89 -24.35 -15.88
C THR A 11 -15.57 -23.48 -16.93
N VAL A 12 -16.07 -24.08 -18.01
CA VAL A 12 -16.88 -23.38 -19.02
C VAL A 12 -18.34 -23.30 -18.57
N LYS A 13 -18.85 -22.09 -18.29
CA LYS A 13 -20.28 -21.87 -18.05
C LYS A 13 -21.03 -21.82 -19.39
N ILE A 14 -21.69 -22.92 -19.74
CA ILE A 14 -22.60 -23.02 -20.88
C ILE A 14 -23.99 -22.51 -20.44
N PRO A 15 -24.56 -21.45 -21.07
CA PRO A 15 -25.94 -21.06 -20.81
C PRO A 15 -26.89 -22.08 -21.45
N LYS A 16 -27.65 -22.79 -20.61
CA LYS A 16 -28.69 -23.74 -21.04
C LYS A 16 -29.82 -23.00 -21.79
N ARG A 17 -30.18 -23.51 -22.98
CA ARG A 17 -31.48 -23.27 -23.61
C ARG A 17 -32.57 -23.78 -22.68
N ARG A 18 -33.54 -22.92 -22.34
CA ARG A 18 -34.81 -23.32 -21.72
C ARG A 18 -35.92 -23.22 -22.76
N GLU A 19 -36.36 -24.39 -23.20
CA GLU A 19 -37.68 -24.59 -23.78
C GLU A 19 -38.71 -24.52 -22.64
N CYS A 20 -39.68 -23.63 -22.78
CA CYS A 20 -40.79 -23.50 -21.83
C CYS A 20 -41.93 -24.42 -22.24
N ALA A 21 -42.13 -25.47 -21.45
CA ALA A 21 -43.37 -26.24 -21.41
C ALA A 21 -44.51 -25.41 -20.77
N LYS A 22 -45.70 -25.57 -21.35
CA LYS A 22 -46.99 -25.10 -20.84
C LYS A 22 -47.33 -25.85 -19.56
N THR A 23 -47.91 -25.17 -18.55
CA THR A 23 -49.20 -25.56 -17.91
C THR A 23 -49.61 -24.65 -16.75
N THR A 24 -50.72 -23.94 -16.98
CA THR A 24 -51.90 -23.79 -16.11
C THR A 24 -51.82 -23.27 -14.67
N LYS A 25 -52.65 -22.23 -14.48
CA LYS A 25 -53.70 -22.03 -13.44
C LYS A 25 -53.35 -21.22 -12.18
N ARG A 26 -54.18 -20.17 -12.01
CA ARG A 26 -54.79 -19.65 -10.77
C ARG A 26 -53.87 -18.72 -9.94
N LEU A 27 -54.29 -17.61 -9.34
CA LEU A 27 -55.57 -16.88 -9.15
C LEU A 27 -55.20 -15.46 -8.66
N PHE A 28 -56.05 -14.48 -8.99
CA PHE A 28 -56.34 -13.22 -8.28
C PHE A 28 -55.23 -12.43 -7.57
N LYS A 29 -55.00 -11.20 -8.05
CA LYS A 29 -55.46 -10.02 -7.31
C LYS A 29 -55.65 -8.83 -8.24
N GLU A 30 -56.65 -8.06 -7.88
CA GLU A 30 -57.46 -7.17 -8.68
C GLU A 30 -57.28 -5.75 -8.10
N VAL A 31 -57.77 -4.75 -8.83
CA VAL A 31 -58.26 -3.45 -8.32
C VAL A 31 -57.25 -2.29 -8.17
N HIS A 32 -57.42 -1.35 -9.11
CA HIS A 32 -57.54 0.13 -8.99
C HIS A 32 -56.39 0.92 -8.33
N ILE A 33 -56.05 2.14 -8.76
CA ILE A 33 -56.93 3.30 -8.92
C ILE A 33 -56.40 4.27 -10.01
N ASN A 34 -57.36 4.72 -10.80
CA ASN A 34 -57.42 5.86 -11.70
C ASN A 34 -56.66 7.13 -11.26
N ARG A 35 -56.18 7.93 -12.23
CA ARG A 35 -56.67 9.32 -12.53
C ARG A 35 -55.61 10.12 -13.31
N THR A 36 -55.83 10.29 -14.61
CA THR A 36 -56.35 11.52 -15.28
C THR A 36 -55.34 12.65 -15.41
N LEU A 37 -55.03 13.03 -16.65
CA LEU A 37 -55.27 14.38 -17.18
C LEU A 37 -55.15 14.40 -18.73
N LYS A 38 -56.33 14.48 -19.37
CA LYS A 38 -56.69 15.33 -20.54
C LYS A 38 -55.71 16.51 -20.75
N ARG A 39 -55.32 16.98 -21.94
CA ARG A 39 -55.83 17.12 -23.33
C ARG A 39 -54.56 17.39 -24.20
N VAL A 40 -54.53 17.30 -25.53
CA VAL A 40 -55.05 18.30 -26.50
C VAL A 40 -54.70 17.78 -27.91
N MET A 41 -55.74 17.64 -28.73
CA MET A 41 -55.80 17.77 -30.20
C MET A 41 -54.82 17.03 -31.13
N ALA A 42 -55.38 16.12 -31.93
CA ALA A 42 -55.34 16.29 -33.39
C ALA A 42 -56.53 15.59 -34.04
N LYS A 43 -57.37 16.40 -34.68
CA LYS A 43 -58.51 16.05 -35.54
C LYS A 43 -58.02 16.16 -37.00
N ARG A 44 -58.57 15.30 -37.88
CA ARG A 44 -58.59 15.35 -39.37
C ARG A 44 -57.26 14.96 -40.04
N TYR A 45 -57.18 14.09 -41.04
CA TYR A 45 -58.10 13.73 -42.13
C TYR A 45 -58.14 12.20 -42.36
N ARG A 46 -59.27 11.69 -42.88
CA ARG A 46 -59.48 10.29 -43.25
C ARG A 46 -59.91 10.20 -44.72
N LYS A 47 -59.40 9.13 -45.36
CA LYS A 47 -59.80 8.43 -46.61
C LYS A 47 -58.99 8.79 -47.87
N PRO A 48 -58.81 7.86 -48.85
CA PRO A 48 -59.55 6.59 -49.04
C PRO A 48 -58.71 5.32 -49.38
N SER A 49 -59.41 4.20 -49.63
CA SER A 49 -58.99 2.95 -50.33
C SER A 49 -58.36 1.85 -49.46
N SER A 50 -59.04 0.69 -49.30
CA SER A 50 -58.74 -0.66 -49.89
C SER A 50 -57.54 -1.33 -49.19
N GLU A 51 -57.47 -2.59 -48.74
CA GLU A 51 -58.09 -3.91 -48.95
C GLU A 51 -58.09 -4.60 -47.56
N ALA A 52 -59.14 -5.28 -47.08
CA ALA A 52 -59.50 -6.66 -47.41
C ALA A 52 -58.33 -7.68 -47.44
N SER A 53 -57.78 -8.03 -46.28
CA SER A 53 -57.01 -9.29 -46.12
C SER A 53 -57.93 -10.41 -45.63
N CYS A 54 -58.01 -11.44 -46.46
CA CYS A 54 -58.84 -12.63 -46.38
C CYS A 54 -58.78 -13.36 -45.03
N GLN A 55 -59.94 -13.52 -44.38
CA GLN A 55 -60.15 -14.55 -43.37
C GLN A 55 -60.74 -15.80 -44.04
N LYS A 56 -60.12 -16.93 -43.72
CA LYS A 56 -60.45 -18.28 -44.16
C LYS A 56 -61.92 -18.62 -43.86
N TYR A 57 -62.68 -18.99 -44.88
CA TYR A 57 -64.01 -19.59 -44.71
C TYR A 57 -63.85 -21.08 -44.36
N THR A 58 -64.22 -21.45 -43.15
CA THR A 58 -64.61 -22.83 -42.82
C THR A 58 -66.12 -22.94 -42.95
N LEU A 59 -66.60 -23.81 -43.83
CA LEU A 59 -68.02 -24.16 -43.98
C LEU A 59 -68.54 -24.78 -42.66
N PRO A 60 -69.62 -24.26 -42.05
CA PRO A 60 -70.24 -24.90 -40.90
C PRO A 60 -71.19 -26.01 -41.34
N CYS A 61 -71.00 -27.20 -40.76
CA CYS A 61 -71.90 -28.34 -40.84
C CYS A 61 -73.34 -28.00 -40.43
N ASP A 62 -74.29 -28.67 -41.08
CA ASP A 62 -75.72 -28.61 -40.81
C ASP A 62 -76.05 -28.82 -39.33
N LYS A 63 -76.55 -27.75 -38.69
CA LYS A 63 -77.33 -27.82 -37.46
C LYS A 63 -78.56 -26.93 -37.63
N GLN A 64 -79.73 -27.52 -37.43
CA GLN A 64 -81.01 -26.82 -37.46
C GLN A 64 -81.01 -25.71 -36.40
N LEU A 65 -81.09 -24.45 -36.85
CA LEU A 65 -81.11 -23.27 -35.98
C LEU A 65 -82.53 -23.03 -35.45
N THR A 66 -82.67 -22.99 -34.13
CA THR A 66 -83.94 -22.71 -33.44
C THR A 66 -84.25 -21.20 -33.40
N LEU A 67 -85.54 -20.87 -33.46
CA LEU A 67 -86.21 -19.55 -33.56
C LEU A 67 -85.83 -18.46 -32.53
N LYS A 68 -84.85 -18.68 -31.65
CA LYS A 68 -84.44 -17.74 -30.59
C LYS A 68 -83.29 -16.80 -30.98
N HIS A 69 -82.69 -16.96 -32.17
CA HIS A 69 -81.58 -16.09 -32.65
C HIS A 69 -82.02 -14.83 -33.43
N PHE A 70 -83.33 -14.64 -33.68
CA PHE A 70 -83.86 -13.50 -34.45
C PHE A 70 -84.21 -12.25 -33.61
N LYS A 71 -83.64 -12.09 -32.40
CA LYS A 71 -83.78 -10.88 -31.58
C LYS A 71 -82.51 -10.02 -31.58
N ARG A 72 -81.96 -9.75 -32.76
CA ARG A 72 -81.03 -8.62 -32.97
C ARG A 72 -81.76 -7.56 -33.76
N ASP A 73 -81.88 -6.36 -33.20
CA ASP A 73 -82.60 -5.23 -33.81
C ASP A 73 -82.05 -4.85 -35.20
N GLU A 74 -80.78 -5.16 -35.47
CA GLU A 74 -80.09 -4.89 -36.73
C GLU A 74 -80.55 -5.75 -37.92
N LEU A 75 -81.15 -6.94 -37.71
CA LEU A 75 -81.70 -7.80 -38.77
C LEU A 75 -83.23 -7.73 -38.88
N LEU A 76 -83.92 -7.27 -37.83
CA LEU A 76 -85.37 -7.08 -37.83
C LEU A 76 -85.81 -5.89 -38.69
N VAL A 77 -85.01 -4.83 -38.75
CA VAL A 77 -85.33 -3.62 -39.54
C VAL A 77 -85.28 -3.92 -41.05
N PRO A 78 -84.23 -4.53 -41.62
CA PRO A 78 -84.22 -4.91 -43.04
C PRO A 78 -85.32 -5.92 -43.39
N PHE A 79 -85.61 -6.90 -42.53
CA PHE A 79 -86.65 -7.90 -42.79
C PHE A 79 -88.07 -7.29 -42.73
N LYS A 80 -88.37 -6.39 -41.77
CA LYS A 80 -89.64 -5.64 -41.75
C LYS A 80 -89.79 -4.70 -42.95
N VAL A 81 -88.70 -4.11 -43.43
CA VAL A 81 -88.72 -3.27 -44.64
C VAL A 81 -88.97 -4.12 -45.89
N TYR A 82 -88.32 -5.29 -45.99
CA TYR A 82 -88.54 -6.24 -47.08
C TYR A 82 -89.99 -6.75 -47.10
N THR A 83 -90.54 -7.21 -45.98
CA THR A 83 -91.93 -7.69 -45.93
C THR A 83 -92.94 -6.59 -46.22
N LYS A 84 -92.75 -5.37 -45.67
CA LYS A 84 -93.58 -4.22 -46.02
C LYS A 84 -93.48 -3.83 -47.49
N SER A 85 -92.32 -3.96 -48.13
CA SER A 85 -92.17 -3.72 -49.58
C SER A 85 -92.91 -4.78 -50.40
N HIS A 86 -92.76 -6.05 -50.02
CA HIS A 86 -93.40 -7.17 -50.70
C HIS A 86 -94.92 -7.16 -50.56
N ASP A 87 -95.45 -6.78 -49.38
CA ASP A 87 -96.88 -6.65 -49.14
C ASP A 87 -97.46 -5.42 -49.85
N ARG A 88 -96.68 -4.32 -49.98
CA ARG A 88 -97.06 -3.18 -50.83
C ARG A 88 -97.11 -3.58 -52.30
N ASP A 89 -96.19 -4.40 -52.78
CA ASP A 89 -96.20 -4.86 -54.16
C ASP A 89 -97.36 -5.81 -54.43
N LYS A 90 -97.68 -6.72 -53.50
CA LYS A 90 -98.88 -7.56 -53.56
C LYS A 90 -100.18 -6.76 -53.51
N ASN A 91 -100.27 -5.74 -52.64
CA ASN A 91 -101.45 -4.87 -52.60
C ASN A 91 -101.57 -4.00 -53.86
N LYS A 92 -100.46 -3.47 -54.40
CA LYS A 92 -100.46 -2.77 -55.69
C LYS A 92 -100.91 -3.68 -56.84
N GLN A 93 -100.50 -4.95 -56.84
CA GLN A 93 -100.96 -5.93 -57.84
C GLN A 93 -102.46 -6.23 -57.69
N LYS A 94 -103.00 -6.28 -56.46
CA LYS A 94 -104.43 -6.51 -56.20
C LYS A 94 -105.30 -5.28 -56.47
N THR A 95 -104.81 -4.06 -56.25
CA THR A 95 -105.53 -2.81 -56.53
C THR A 95 -105.34 -2.29 -57.95
N ALA A 96 -104.40 -2.85 -58.73
CA ALA A 96 -104.20 -2.53 -60.15
C ALA A 96 -105.24 -3.16 -61.08
N ILE A 97 -106.01 -4.16 -60.62
CA ILE A 97 -107.12 -4.74 -61.39
C ILE A 97 -108.38 -3.90 -61.09
N LYS A 98 -108.89 -3.17 -62.09
CA LYS A 98 -110.15 -2.41 -61.96
C LYS A 98 -111.29 -3.37 -61.65
N TYR A 99 -112.21 -3.02 -60.76
CA TYR A 99 -113.33 -3.88 -60.34
C TYR A 99 -114.14 -4.45 -61.53
N HIS A 100 -114.30 -3.64 -62.59
CA HIS A 100 -114.93 -4.05 -63.84
C HIS A 100 -114.18 -5.18 -64.57
N ASP A 101 -112.85 -5.21 -64.51
CA ASP A 101 -112.03 -6.22 -65.18
C ASP A 101 -112.02 -7.55 -64.40
N ALA A 102 -112.13 -7.51 -63.07
CA ALA A 102 -112.35 -8.71 -62.26
C ALA A 102 -113.71 -9.37 -62.55
N CYS A 103 -114.78 -8.57 -62.70
CA CYS A 103 -116.09 -9.08 -63.14
C CYS A 103 -116.09 -9.59 -64.59
N ARG A 104 -115.26 -8.99 -65.47
CA ARG A 104 -115.04 -9.50 -66.84
C ARG A 104 -114.36 -10.86 -66.83
N VAL A 105 -113.33 -11.07 -66.01
CA VAL A 105 -112.66 -12.37 -65.88
C VAL A 105 -113.67 -13.45 -65.45
N ILE A 106 -114.54 -13.15 -64.48
CA ILE A 106 -115.60 -14.08 -64.03
C ILE A 106 -116.65 -14.32 -65.13
N LYS A 107 -117.11 -13.27 -65.85
CA LYS A 107 -118.05 -13.42 -66.99
C LYS A 107 -117.44 -14.19 -68.16
N THR A 108 -116.15 -14.00 -68.46
CA THR A 108 -115.45 -14.74 -69.51
C THR A 108 -115.23 -16.20 -69.16
N ASP A 109 -115.09 -16.54 -67.87
CA ASP A 109 -115.01 -17.92 -67.40
C ASP A 109 -116.37 -18.64 -67.55
N VAL A 110 -117.47 -17.95 -67.23
CA VAL A 110 -118.84 -18.48 -67.44
C VAL A 110 -119.17 -18.64 -68.93
N GLN A 111 -118.77 -17.69 -69.79
CA GLN A 111 -118.98 -17.78 -71.24
C GLN A 111 -118.14 -18.88 -71.90
N LYS A 112 -116.94 -19.17 -71.41
CA LYS A 112 -116.13 -20.31 -71.90
C LYS A 112 -116.70 -21.67 -71.51
N ARG A 113 -117.46 -21.77 -70.41
CA ARG A 113 -118.15 -23.00 -70.00
C ARG A 113 -119.42 -23.29 -70.79
N LEU A 114 -120.04 -22.26 -71.38
CA LEU A 114 -121.32 -22.35 -72.09
C LEU A 114 -121.19 -22.30 -73.62
N HIS A 115 -119.99 -22.14 -74.17
CA HIS A 115 -119.77 -22.03 -75.61
C HIS A 115 -119.50 -23.40 -76.26
N VAL A 116 -120.41 -23.84 -77.13
CA VAL A 116 -120.21 -24.90 -78.12
C VAL A 116 -120.22 -24.27 -79.50
N ALA A 117 -119.21 -24.57 -80.32
CA ALA A 117 -119.01 -23.99 -81.63
C ALA A 117 -119.82 -24.74 -82.70
N TYR A 118 -120.97 -24.16 -83.05
CA TYR A 118 -121.85 -24.42 -84.21
C TYR A 118 -122.69 -25.72 -84.23
N PRO A 119 -124.03 -25.60 -84.45
CA PRO A 119 -124.98 -26.71 -84.53
C PRO A 119 -125.13 -27.24 -85.97
N PRO A 120 -125.45 -28.53 -86.19
CA PRO A 120 -125.98 -28.99 -87.46
C PRO A 120 -127.47 -28.66 -87.55
N ASP A 121 -127.81 -27.77 -88.48
CA ASP A 121 -129.15 -27.64 -89.05
C ASP A 121 -129.51 -28.93 -89.79
N ASP A 122 -130.53 -29.64 -89.30
CA ASP A 122 -131.69 -30.06 -90.09
C ASP A 122 -132.71 -30.76 -89.18
N VAL A 123 -133.75 -30.01 -88.86
CA VAL A 123 -135.00 -30.51 -88.30
C VAL A 123 -135.80 -31.11 -89.46
N ASN A 124 -135.96 -32.44 -89.48
CA ASN A 124 -137.06 -33.08 -90.21
C ASN A 124 -138.01 -33.71 -89.19
N ALA A 125 -139.20 -33.12 -89.12
CA ALA A 125 -140.32 -33.52 -88.27
C ALA A 125 -140.80 -34.93 -88.61
N ILE A 126 -141.11 -35.72 -87.58
CA ILE A 126 -141.94 -36.91 -87.70
C ILE A 126 -143.38 -36.46 -87.46
N THR A 127 -144.02 -36.00 -88.53
CA THR A 127 -145.48 -35.92 -88.64
C THR A 127 -145.82 -36.46 -90.02
N ASP A 128 -146.04 -37.77 -90.07
CA ASP A 128 -146.94 -38.49 -90.98
C ASP A 128 -146.85 -39.96 -90.59
N ILE A 129 -147.83 -40.41 -89.80
CA ILE A 129 -147.98 -41.83 -89.45
C ILE A 129 -148.75 -42.46 -90.61
N ASP A 130 -148.17 -43.48 -91.23
CA ASP A 130 -148.90 -44.34 -92.16
C ASP A 130 -149.87 -45.22 -91.35
N GLU A 131 -151.18 -45.08 -91.63
CA GLU A 131 -152.27 -45.83 -91.00
C GLU A 131 -152.12 -47.36 -91.16
N GLY A 132 -151.24 -47.82 -92.05
CA GLY A 132 -150.92 -49.24 -92.25
C GLY A 132 -149.79 -49.80 -91.39
N PHE A 133 -148.96 -48.99 -90.72
CA PHE A 133 -147.71 -49.46 -90.10
C PHE A 133 -147.91 -50.47 -88.96
N PHE A 134 -149.05 -50.40 -88.26
CA PHE A 134 -149.38 -51.33 -87.18
C PHE A 134 -150.19 -52.56 -87.62
N ASN A 135 -150.52 -52.69 -88.91
CA ASN A 135 -151.36 -53.79 -89.39
C ASN A 135 -150.62 -54.96 -90.04
N TYR A 136 -149.31 -54.86 -90.32
CA TYR A 136 -148.55 -55.98 -90.89
C TYR A 136 -147.13 -56.14 -90.34
N VAL A 137 -146.98 -57.11 -89.44
CA VAL A 137 -145.75 -57.88 -89.23
C VAL A 137 -146.10 -59.36 -89.43
N ASN A 138 -145.61 -59.96 -90.52
CA ASN A 138 -145.59 -61.41 -90.79
C ASN A 138 -146.87 -62.22 -90.44
N GLY A 139 -148.04 -61.79 -90.90
CA GLY A 139 -149.18 -62.70 -91.12
C GLY A 139 -149.86 -63.35 -89.90
N ARG A 140 -149.74 -62.81 -88.67
CA ARG A 140 -150.59 -63.20 -87.54
C ARG A 140 -150.96 -62.00 -86.65
N PRO A 141 -152.23 -61.78 -86.28
CA PRO A 141 -152.58 -60.84 -85.22
C PRO A 141 -152.50 -61.54 -83.86
N LEU A 142 -152.23 -60.80 -82.77
CA LEU A 142 -152.97 -60.84 -81.49
C LEU A 142 -152.26 -60.16 -80.28
N THR A 143 -152.96 -59.16 -79.73
CA THR A 143 -153.34 -58.87 -78.32
C THR A 143 -152.35 -58.85 -77.14
N ASP A 144 -152.44 -57.72 -76.43
CA ASP A 144 -152.42 -57.45 -74.97
C ASP A 144 -151.11 -57.35 -74.13
N ARG A 145 -150.81 -56.07 -73.76
CA ARG A 145 -150.26 -55.44 -72.52
C ARG A 145 -148.83 -55.75 -71.99
N VAL A 146 -147.98 -54.70 -71.90
CA VAL A 146 -147.46 -53.90 -70.72
C VAL A 146 -146.39 -52.88 -71.24
N PRO A 147 -146.37 -51.58 -70.87
CA PRO A 147 -145.54 -50.57 -71.57
C PRO A 147 -144.07 -50.46 -71.08
N LEU A 148 -143.13 -50.56 -72.03
CA LEU A 148 -141.64 -50.46 -71.98
C LEU A 148 -141.04 -49.15 -71.43
N PHE A 149 -141.85 -48.19 -70.98
CA PHE A 149 -141.40 -46.79 -70.81
C PHE A 149 -140.57 -46.52 -69.55
N LYS A 150 -140.69 -47.33 -68.48
CA LYS A 150 -139.96 -47.11 -67.22
C LYS A 150 -138.50 -47.57 -67.26
N SER A 151 -138.19 -48.70 -67.90
CA SER A 151 -136.81 -49.23 -67.98
C SER A 151 -135.90 -48.36 -68.86
N LEU A 152 -136.44 -47.81 -69.95
CA LEU A 152 -135.71 -46.91 -70.84
C LEU A 152 -135.29 -45.60 -70.13
N LYS A 153 -136.15 -45.06 -69.26
CA LYS A 153 -135.85 -43.84 -68.48
C LYS A 153 -134.70 -44.07 -67.48
N PHE A 154 -134.66 -45.21 -66.80
CA PHE A 154 -133.56 -45.56 -65.90
C PHE A 154 -132.24 -45.74 -66.65
N ALA A 155 -132.26 -46.44 -67.80
CA ALA A 155 -131.07 -46.61 -68.63
C ALA A 155 -130.52 -45.27 -69.17
N LEU A 156 -131.39 -44.35 -69.59
CA LEU A 156 -131.01 -43.00 -69.99
C LEU A 156 -130.42 -42.18 -68.82
N ALA A 157 -131.00 -42.28 -67.62
CA ALA A 157 -130.48 -41.58 -66.44
C ALA A 157 -129.11 -42.13 -66.01
N ASP A 158 -128.90 -43.44 -66.07
CA ASP A 158 -127.60 -44.08 -65.79
C ASP A 158 -126.56 -43.72 -66.85
N LEU A 159 -126.94 -43.64 -68.13
CA LEU A 159 -126.09 -43.16 -69.22
C LEU A 159 -125.64 -41.71 -68.98
N LEU A 160 -126.56 -40.82 -68.57
CA LEU A 160 -126.24 -39.43 -68.23
C LEU A 160 -125.34 -39.34 -66.99
N ARG A 161 -125.57 -40.17 -65.96
CA ARG A 161 -124.69 -40.25 -64.78
C ARG A 161 -123.28 -40.69 -65.18
N LEU A 162 -123.16 -41.76 -65.97
CA LEU A 162 -121.88 -42.26 -66.48
C LEU A 162 -121.16 -41.20 -67.32
N ASN A 163 -121.86 -40.51 -68.20
CA ASN A 163 -121.29 -39.41 -68.99
C ASN A 163 -120.81 -38.25 -68.09
N GLY A 164 -121.54 -37.94 -67.02
CA GLY A 164 -121.12 -36.96 -66.01
C GLY A 164 -119.87 -37.40 -65.25
N GLU A 165 -119.80 -38.66 -64.83
CA GLU A 165 -118.60 -39.23 -64.18
C GLU A 165 -117.39 -39.26 -65.12
N ILE A 166 -117.60 -39.58 -66.40
CA ILE A 166 -116.57 -39.52 -67.45
C ILE A 166 -116.08 -38.08 -67.62
N GLY A 167 -116.99 -37.09 -67.64
CA GLY A 167 -116.65 -35.67 -67.68
C GLY A 167 -115.77 -35.23 -66.51
N ILE A 168 -116.16 -35.58 -65.28
CA ILE A 168 -115.39 -35.25 -64.07
C ILE A 168 -114.00 -35.91 -64.12
N ARG A 169 -113.90 -37.18 -64.55
CA ARG A 169 -112.61 -37.86 -64.70
C ARG A 169 -111.74 -37.19 -65.76
N ASN A 170 -112.31 -36.79 -66.89
CA ASN A 170 -111.59 -36.07 -67.94
C ASN A 170 -111.07 -34.71 -67.45
N ASP A 171 -111.85 -33.98 -66.65
CA ASP A 171 -111.40 -32.73 -66.04
C ASP A 171 -110.27 -32.96 -65.02
N CYS A 172 -110.34 -34.02 -64.22
CA CYS A 172 -109.24 -34.42 -63.33
C CYS A 172 -107.97 -34.77 -64.12
N ILE A 173 -108.10 -35.50 -65.23
CA ILE A 173 -106.98 -35.82 -66.13
C ILE A 173 -106.37 -34.54 -66.70
N LEU A 174 -107.19 -33.60 -67.17
CA LEU A 174 -106.74 -32.30 -67.68
C LEU A 174 -106.04 -31.47 -66.59
N HIS A 175 -106.56 -31.49 -65.36
CA HIS A 175 -105.95 -30.78 -64.24
C HIS A 175 -104.58 -31.38 -63.86
N ILE A 176 -104.46 -32.71 -63.87
CA ILE A 176 -103.18 -33.40 -63.66
C ILE A 176 -102.19 -33.05 -64.77
N GLU A 177 -102.62 -33.04 -66.03
CA GLU A 177 -101.75 -32.69 -67.16
C GLU A 177 -101.29 -31.22 -67.10
N THR A 178 -102.18 -30.30 -66.76
CA THR A 178 -101.82 -28.89 -66.60
C THR A 178 -100.91 -28.64 -65.38
N ASN A 179 -101.10 -29.37 -64.27
CA ASN A 179 -100.18 -29.39 -63.13
C ASN A 179 -98.81 -29.91 -63.55
N TYR A 180 -98.76 -31.06 -64.22
CA TYR A 180 -97.53 -31.68 -64.70
C TYR A 180 -96.74 -30.73 -65.63
N ARG A 181 -97.42 -30.06 -66.57
CA ARG A 181 -96.80 -29.03 -67.41
C ARG A 181 -96.27 -27.84 -66.61
N ARG A 182 -96.92 -27.44 -65.51
CA ARG A 182 -96.45 -26.37 -64.62
C ARG A 182 -95.22 -26.82 -63.81
N GLU A 183 -95.24 -28.02 -63.26
CA GLU A 183 -94.11 -28.60 -62.52
C GLU A 183 -92.88 -28.78 -63.42
N LEU A 184 -93.05 -29.28 -64.65
CA LEU A 184 -91.98 -29.35 -65.64
C LEU A 184 -91.38 -27.98 -65.93
N LYS A 185 -92.22 -26.94 -66.14
CA LYS A 185 -91.72 -25.57 -66.34
C LYS A 185 -90.93 -25.07 -65.13
N MET A 186 -91.42 -25.32 -63.91
CA MET A 186 -90.71 -24.93 -62.69
C MET A 186 -89.39 -25.68 -62.53
N TYR A 187 -89.38 -26.97 -62.85
CA TYR A 187 -88.19 -27.82 -62.86
C TYR A 187 -87.15 -27.30 -63.87
N ASP A 188 -87.56 -27.03 -65.11
CA ASP A 188 -86.70 -26.50 -66.16
C ASP A 188 -86.10 -25.14 -65.77
N THR A 189 -86.90 -24.26 -65.17
CA THR A 189 -86.38 -22.96 -64.68
C THR A 189 -85.39 -23.14 -63.53
N SER A 190 -85.61 -24.11 -62.65
CA SER A 190 -84.71 -24.40 -61.53
C SER A 190 -83.40 -25.02 -62.01
N LEU A 191 -83.46 -25.95 -62.97
CA LEU A 191 -82.28 -26.51 -63.64
C LEU A 191 -81.47 -25.43 -64.35
N LYS A 192 -82.13 -24.50 -65.06
CA LYS A 192 -81.46 -23.35 -65.69
C LYS A 192 -80.74 -22.49 -64.66
N ARG A 193 -81.36 -22.20 -63.52
CA ARG A 193 -80.72 -21.43 -62.43
C ARG A 193 -79.53 -22.19 -61.82
N PHE A 194 -79.68 -23.48 -61.56
CA PHE A 194 -78.61 -24.32 -61.01
C PHE A 194 -77.41 -24.39 -61.97
N THR A 195 -77.66 -24.62 -63.27
CA THR A 195 -76.60 -24.66 -64.28
C THR A 195 -75.91 -23.30 -64.44
N ILE A 196 -76.63 -22.18 -64.33
CA ILE A 196 -76.02 -20.84 -64.30
C ILE A 196 -75.16 -20.68 -63.04
N GLN A 197 -75.65 -21.07 -61.86
CA GLN A 197 -74.91 -20.95 -60.61
C GLN A 197 -73.64 -21.81 -60.61
N ALA A 198 -73.72 -23.04 -61.14
CA ALA A 198 -72.55 -23.91 -61.32
C ALA A 198 -71.52 -23.23 -62.24
N LYS A 199 -71.95 -22.69 -63.40
CA LYS A 199 -71.06 -21.92 -64.29
C LYS A 199 -70.44 -20.70 -63.60
N CYS A 200 -71.21 -19.95 -62.81
CA CYS A 200 -70.68 -18.82 -62.06
C CYS A 200 -69.64 -19.25 -61.01
N PHE A 201 -69.86 -20.39 -60.35
CA PHE A 201 -68.91 -20.93 -59.39
C PHE A 201 -67.62 -21.41 -60.07
N ASP A 202 -67.74 -22.09 -61.21
CA ASP A 202 -66.59 -22.48 -62.03
C ASP A 202 -65.80 -21.25 -62.49
N SER A 203 -66.50 -20.19 -62.94
CA SER A 203 -65.83 -18.93 -63.30
C SER A 203 -65.12 -18.30 -62.10
N PHE A 204 -65.75 -18.30 -60.92
CA PHE A 204 -65.15 -17.76 -59.70
C PHE A 204 -63.89 -18.53 -59.28
N ILE A 205 -63.93 -19.86 -59.29
CA ILE A 205 -62.76 -20.70 -59.02
C ILE A 205 -61.65 -20.41 -60.03
N SER A 206 -61.99 -20.29 -61.32
CA SER A 206 -61.00 -20.01 -62.35
C SER A 206 -60.35 -18.63 -62.19
N GLU A 207 -61.11 -17.60 -61.80
CA GLU A 207 -60.59 -16.26 -61.52
C GLU A 207 -59.73 -16.24 -60.25
N ASP A 208 -60.15 -16.89 -59.18
CA ASP A 208 -59.41 -16.97 -57.93
C ASP A 208 -58.09 -17.76 -58.10
N TYR A 209 -58.14 -18.84 -58.87
CA TYR A 209 -56.95 -19.60 -59.26
C TYR A 209 -55.99 -18.74 -60.08
N ARG A 210 -56.49 -18.01 -61.09
CA ARG A 210 -55.66 -17.08 -61.88
C ARG A 210 -55.01 -16.01 -61.02
N LYS A 211 -55.77 -15.35 -60.13
CA LYS A 211 -55.23 -14.34 -59.20
C LYS A 211 -54.17 -14.94 -58.28
N SER A 212 -54.42 -16.13 -57.74
CA SER A 212 -53.46 -16.83 -56.88
C SER A 212 -52.18 -17.19 -57.61
N MET A 213 -52.28 -17.60 -58.88
CA MET A 213 -51.13 -17.86 -59.73
C MET A 213 -50.35 -16.57 -60.03
N ASP A 214 -51.03 -15.47 -60.38
CA ASP A 214 -50.39 -14.17 -60.59
C ASP A 214 -49.65 -13.68 -59.33
N PHE A 215 -50.22 -13.92 -58.15
CA PHE A 215 -49.56 -13.62 -56.89
C PHE A 215 -48.35 -14.53 -56.64
N LEU A 216 -48.45 -15.82 -56.95
CA LEU A 216 -47.34 -16.76 -56.83
C LEU A 216 -46.18 -16.35 -57.76
N ASP A 217 -46.47 -15.99 -59.00
CA ASP A 217 -45.48 -15.51 -59.96
C ASP A 217 -44.80 -14.22 -59.50
N LYS A 218 -45.56 -13.29 -58.90
CA LYS A 218 -45.00 -12.08 -58.25
C LYS A 218 -44.10 -12.43 -57.06
N MET A 219 -44.49 -13.40 -56.24
CA MET A 219 -43.66 -13.85 -55.11
C MET A 219 -42.38 -14.52 -55.59
N ASP A 220 -42.45 -15.33 -56.65
CA ASP A 220 -41.29 -16.01 -57.22
C ASP A 220 -40.33 -15.03 -57.91
N THR A 221 -40.85 -14.01 -58.59
CA THR A 221 -40.02 -12.93 -59.17
C THR A 221 -39.34 -12.11 -58.07
N LEU A 222 -40.04 -11.73 -56.99
CA LEU A 222 -39.44 -11.05 -55.85
C LEU A 222 -38.38 -11.91 -55.15
N LYS A 223 -38.64 -13.22 -54.97
CA LYS A 223 -37.68 -14.17 -54.40
C LYS A 223 -36.41 -14.26 -55.24
N LYS A 224 -36.55 -14.29 -56.58
CA LYS A 224 -35.40 -14.26 -57.49
C LYS A 224 -34.59 -12.97 -57.33
N GLN A 225 -35.24 -11.81 -57.30
CA GLN A 225 -34.56 -10.52 -57.08
C GLN A 225 -33.83 -10.46 -55.74
N LEU A 226 -34.48 -10.92 -54.66
CA LEU A 226 -33.89 -10.97 -53.34
C LEU A 226 -32.68 -11.93 -53.26
N ASN A 227 -32.75 -13.07 -53.94
CA ASN A 227 -31.61 -13.97 -54.03
C ASN A 227 -30.43 -13.33 -54.78
N ILE A 228 -30.70 -12.60 -55.86
CA ILE A 228 -29.65 -11.86 -56.61
C ILE A 228 -28.97 -10.84 -55.68
N THR A 229 -29.72 -10.01 -54.97
CA THR A 229 -29.12 -9.02 -54.06
C THR A 229 -28.36 -9.65 -52.89
N ILE A 230 -28.83 -10.78 -52.35
CA ILE A 230 -28.08 -11.55 -51.35
C ILE A 230 -26.75 -12.05 -51.91
N THR A 231 -26.75 -12.57 -53.14
CA THR A 231 -25.49 -13.04 -53.77
C THR A 231 -24.53 -11.89 -54.04
N GLU A 232 -25.01 -10.72 -54.45
CA GLU A 232 -24.19 -9.52 -54.63
C GLU A 232 -23.57 -9.05 -53.30
N LEU A 233 -24.37 -8.98 -52.23
CA LEU A 233 -23.87 -8.64 -50.89
C LEU A 233 -22.85 -9.66 -50.39
N HIS A 234 -23.06 -10.94 -50.64
CA HIS A 234 -22.11 -11.98 -50.28
C HIS A 234 -20.80 -11.81 -51.06
N ASN A 235 -20.87 -11.53 -52.37
CA ASN A 235 -19.67 -11.28 -53.19
C ASN A 235 -18.89 -10.07 -52.66
N VAL A 236 -19.57 -8.95 -52.39
CA VAL A 236 -18.92 -7.75 -51.81
C VAL A 236 -18.31 -8.05 -50.43
N ALA A 237 -18.98 -8.84 -49.58
CA ALA A 237 -18.44 -9.24 -48.29
C ALA A 237 -17.18 -10.12 -48.44
N THR A 238 -17.16 -11.03 -49.42
CA THR A 238 -15.97 -11.84 -49.72
C THR A 238 -14.83 -10.99 -50.26
N GLU A 239 -15.10 -10.05 -51.16
CA GLU A 239 -14.09 -9.11 -51.66
C GLU A 239 -13.52 -8.28 -50.52
N GLN A 240 -14.37 -7.71 -49.66
CA GLN A 240 -13.93 -6.97 -48.48
C GLN A 240 -13.06 -7.83 -47.56
N PHE A 241 -13.43 -9.08 -47.31
CA PHE A 241 -12.64 -9.99 -46.51
C PHE A 241 -11.27 -10.28 -47.13
N THR A 242 -11.21 -10.55 -48.44
CA THR A 242 -9.94 -10.80 -49.14
C THR A 242 -9.02 -9.59 -49.10
N ILE A 243 -9.56 -8.38 -49.28
CA ILE A 243 -8.80 -7.13 -49.19
C ILE A 243 -8.27 -6.94 -47.76
N LYS A 244 -9.11 -7.11 -46.74
CA LYS A 244 -8.70 -6.99 -45.33
C LYS A 244 -7.62 -8.00 -44.96
N SER A 245 -7.79 -9.26 -45.35
CA SER A 245 -6.80 -10.32 -45.11
C SER A 245 -5.46 -10.02 -45.79
N ARG A 246 -5.50 -9.58 -47.05
CA ARG A 246 -4.30 -9.16 -47.78
C ARG A 246 -3.63 -7.96 -47.11
N LEU A 247 -4.40 -6.99 -46.64
CA LEU A 247 -3.88 -5.81 -45.95
C LEU A 247 -3.17 -6.20 -44.65
N MET A 248 -3.79 -7.05 -43.82
CA MET A 248 -3.16 -7.57 -42.60
C MET A 248 -1.87 -8.35 -42.90
N GLY A 249 -1.86 -9.16 -43.96
CA GLY A 249 -0.65 -9.88 -44.40
C GLY A 249 0.47 -8.93 -44.83
N LEU A 250 0.13 -7.86 -45.56
CA LEU A 250 1.09 -6.84 -45.98
C LEU A 250 1.62 -6.03 -44.79
N ASP A 251 0.77 -5.67 -43.82
CA ASP A 251 1.17 -4.98 -42.60
C ASP A 251 2.15 -5.83 -41.78
N TYR A 252 1.84 -7.12 -41.58
CA TYR A 252 2.75 -8.05 -40.91
C TYR A 252 4.11 -8.14 -41.61
N LEU A 253 4.11 -8.28 -42.95
CA LEU A 253 5.34 -8.33 -43.74
C LEU A 253 6.12 -7.02 -43.64
N TYR A 254 5.43 -5.88 -43.69
CA TYR A 254 6.03 -4.56 -43.55
C TYR A 254 6.64 -4.36 -42.16
N GLY A 255 5.94 -4.71 -41.09
CA GLY A 255 6.47 -4.68 -39.73
C GLY A 255 7.70 -5.58 -39.56
N LYS A 256 7.68 -6.78 -40.16
CA LYS A 256 8.85 -7.68 -40.19
C LYS A 256 10.03 -7.06 -40.95
N GLN A 257 9.79 -6.43 -42.09
CA GLN A 257 10.81 -5.73 -42.88
C GLN A 257 11.36 -4.51 -42.15
N GLN A 258 10.52 -3.74 -41.45
CA GLN A 258 10.98 -2.64 -40.60
C GLN A 258 11.95 -3.16 -39.53
N LYS A 259 11.61 -4.25 -38.82
CA LYS A 259 12.49 -4.87 -37.80
C LYS A 259 13.85 -5.26 -38.40
N TYR A 260 13.86 -5.89 -39.58
CA TYR A 260 15.11 -6.18 -40.28
C TYR A 260 15.86 -4.92 -40.70
N GLY A 261 15.17 -3.90 -41.18
CA GLY A 261 15.76 -2.59 -41.46
C GLY A 261 16.41 -1.95 -40.23
N ARG A 262 15.78 -2.04 -39.05
CA ARG A 262 16.37 -1.57 -37.78
C ARG A 262 17.63 -2.35 -37.42
N PHE A 263 17.56 -3.68 -37.51
CA PHE A 263 18.69 -4.56 -37.25
C PHE A 263 19.89 -4.20 -38.14
N LEU A 264 19.69 -4.14 -39.46
CA LEU A 264 20.74 -3.80 -40.42
C LEU A 264 21.29 -2.38 -40.21
N TYR A 265 20.44 -1.44 -39.80
CA TYR A 265 20.87 -0.09 -39.46
C TYR A 265 21.82 -0.11 -38.24
N TYR A 266 21.50 -0.84 -37.17
CA TYR A 266 22.38 -0.89 -35.99
C TYR A 266 23.73 -1.56 -36.25
N LEU A 267 23.78 -2.59 -37.12
CA LEU A 267 25.04 -3.22 -37.53
C LEU A 267 25.88 -2.33 -38.44
N SER A 268 25.27 -1.35 -39.11
CA SER A 268 26.02 -0.47 -40.02
C SER A 268 26.98 0.47 -39.26
N PRO A 269 28.13 0.83 -39.88
CA PRO A 269 29.12 1.69 -39.24
C PRO A 269 28.56 3.03 -38.76
N PRO A 270 29.00 3.57 -37.61
CA PRO A 270 28.52 4.84 -37.07
C PRO A 270 28.64 6.02 -38.04
N SER A 271 29.71 6.03 -38.87
CA SER A 271 29.96 7.04 -39.89
C SER A 271 28.91 7.04 -41.00
N TRP A 272 28.40 5.86 -41.37
CA TRP A 272 27.34 5.71 -42.36
C TRP A 272 25.96 6.05 -41.76
N ARG A 273 25.71 5.64 -40.51
CA ARG A 273 24.49 5.99 -39.77
C ARG A 273 24.31 7.50 -39.62
N ALA A 274 25.40 8.23 -39.33
CA ALA A 274 25.37 9.68 -39.21
C ALA A 274 24.90 10.38 -40.49
N LYS A 275 25.31 9.89 -41.67
CA LYS A 275 24.90 10.43 -42.97
C LYS A 275 23.44 10.12 -43.32
N ASN A 276 22.94 8.95 -42.88
CA ASN A 276 21.60 8.45 -43.21
C ASN A 276 20.59 8.56 -42.07
N ARG A 277 20.79 9.51 -41.15
CA ARG A 277 19.92 9.70 -39.97
C ARG A 277 18.45 9.98 -40.31
N LYS A 278 18.17 10.53 -41.50
CA LYS A 278 16.81 10.76 -41.99
C LYS A 278 16.00 9.46 -42.10
N PHE A 279 16.65 8.36 -42.48
CA PHE A 279 16.05 7.02 -42.54
C PHE A 279 15.74 6.47 -41.13
N ALA A 280 16.62 6.73 -40.17
CA ALA A 280 16.40 6.31 -38.78
C ALA A 280 15.23 7.05 -38.11
N ARG A 281 15.02 8.32 -38.47
CA ARG A 281 13.87 9.12 -38.01
C ARG A 281 12.55 8.66 -38.61
N SER A 282 12.55 8.26 -39.88
CA SER A 282 11.33 7.78 -40.55
C SER A 282 10.84 6.41 -40.09
N ILE A 283 11.71 5.56 -39.53
CA ILE A 283 11.35 4.20 -39.06
C ILE A 283 11.15 4.16 -37.53
N GLU A 284 11.03 5.32 -36.88
CA GLU A 284 10.94 5.46 -35.41
C GLU A 284 12.10 4.76 -34.66
N ILE A 285 13.26 4.59 -35.30
CA ILE A 285 14.40 3.82 -34.75
C ILE A 285 14.98 4.54 -33.53
N GLU A 286 14.98 5.87 -33.53
CA GLU A 286 15.48 6.66 -32.39
C GLU A 286 14.55 6.63 -31.16
N ALA A 287 13.25 6.34 -31.33
CA ALA A 287 12.27 6.47 -30.25
C ALA A 287 11.96 5.15 -29.51
N LYS A 288 12.03 4.00 -30.19
CA LYS A 288 11.61 2.70 -29.62
C LYS A 288 12.75 1.80 -29.17
N GLY A 289 14.02 2.16 -29.41
CA GLY A 289 15.15 1.26 -29.14
C GLY A 289 15.06 -0.03 -29.97
N PHE A 290 16.07 -0.90 -29.82
CA PHE A 290 16.05 -2.23 -30.45
C PHE A 290 15.23 -3.19 -29.59
N ASP A 291 13.91 -3.05 -29.61
CA ASP A 291 13.04 -3.95 -28.87
C ASP A 291 12.68 -5.17 -29.74
N LEU A 292 13.25 -6.33 -29.38
CA LEU A 292 12.87 -7.64 -29.91
C LEU A 292 11.54 -8.13 -29.30
N GLY A 293 11.05 -7.44 -28.25
CA GLY A 293 9.80 -7.73 -27.58
C GLY A 293 8.61 -7.52 -28.52
N GLY A 294 7.84 -8.58 -28.74
CA GLY A 294 6.56 -8.49 -29.43
C GLY A 294 5.65 -7.54 -28.66
N THR A 295 5.27 -6.42 -29.29
CA THR A 295 4.14 -5.62 -28.84
C THR A 295 2.90 -6.50 -28.98
N CYS A 296 2.60 -7.21 -27.90
CA CYS A 296 1.44 -8.08 -27.72
C CYS A 296 0.22 -7.21 -27.37
N GLU A 297 0.01 -6.14 -28.13
CA GLU A 297 -1.27 -5.45 -28.12
C GLU A 297 -2.05 -6.05 -29.27
N GLU A 298 -3.18 -6.68 -28.96
CA GLU A 298 -4.16 -7.14 -29.94
C GLU A 298 -4.75 -5.89 -30.61
N GLU A 299 -4.00 -5.31 -31.54
CA GLU A 299 -4.43 -4.15 -32.28
C GLU A 299 -5.65 -4.55 -33.11
N THR A 300 -6.80 -4.03 -32.71
CA THR A 300 -8.03 -4.21 -33.48
C THR A 300 -7.78 -3.70 -34.91
N PHE A 301 -8.32 -4.35 -35.94
CA PHE A 301 -8.08 -4.01 -37.35
C PHE A 301 -8.16 -2.50 -37.67
N ASN A 302 -9.06 -1.76 -37.01
CA ASN A 302 -9.19 -0.31 -37.20
C ASN A 302 -7.93 0.45 -36.74
N VAL A 303 -7.30 0.03 -35.65
CA VAL A 303 -6.05 0.62 -35.15
C VAL A 303 -4.90 0.34 -36.12
N ILE A 304 -4.81 -0.89 -36.65
CA ILE A 304 -3.83 -1.26 -37.68
C ILE A 304 -4.06 -0.41 -38.93
N PHE A 305 -5.31 -0.29 -39.37
CA PHE A 305 -5.67 0.50 -40.54
C PHE A 305 -5.31 1.98 -40.38
N ASP A 306 -5.61 2.59 -39.23
CA ASP A 306 -5.26 3.98 -38.95
C ASP A 306 -3.75 4.20 -38.90
N LYS A 307 -2.98 3.23 -38.39
CA LYS A 307 -1.51 3.26 -38.42
C LYS A 307 -0.98 3.18 -39.84
N MET A 308 -1.45 2.20 -40.62
CA MET A 308 -1.09 2.07 -42.02
C MET A 308 -1.45 3.32 -42.83
N GLN A 309 -2.60 3.94 -42.56
CA GLN A 309 -3.01 5.16 -43.25
C GLN A 309 -2.09 6.33 -42.91
N LYS A 310 -1.68 6.47 -41.65
CA LYS A 310 -0.71 7.49 -41.21
C LYS A 310 0.67 7.25 -41.82
N GLU A 311 1.13 6.01 -41.88
CA GLU A 311 2.40 5.66 -42.50
C GLU A 311 2.37 5.85 -44.02
N CYS A 312 1.25 5.52 -44.69
CA CYS A 312 1.04 5.79 -46.11
C CYS A 312 0.94 7.28 -46.45
N ALA A 313 0.40 8.09 -45.53
CA ALA A 313 0.34 9.54 -45.68
C ALA A 313 1.69 10.22 -45.38
N GLY A 314 2.57 9.54 -44.63
CA GLY A 314 3.96 9.96 -44.44
C GLY A 314 4.78 9.83 -45.72
N SER A 315 5.76 10.71 -45.93
CA SER A 315 6.69 10.54 -47.04
C SER A 315 7.53 9.29 -46.81
N PHE A 316 7.25 8.20 -47.54
CA PHE A 316 8.06 7.00 -47.51
C PHE A 316 9.51 7.36 -47.90
N VAL A 317 10.42 7.31 -46.92
CA VAL A 317 11.83 7.47 -47.18
C VAL A 317 12.33 6.17 -47.80
N LYS A 318 12.93 6.26 -49.00
CA LYS A 318 13.50 5.10 -49.69
C LYS A 318 14.47 4.37 -48.75
N PRO A 319 14.33 3.05 -48.54
CA PRO A 319 15.25 2.30 -47.70
C PRO A 319 16.65 2.30 -48.31
N VAL A 320 17.61 2.82 -47.55
CA VAL A 320 19.02 2.78 -47.90
C VAL A 320 19.65 1.73 -47.00
N LEU A 321 20.24 0.70 -47.60
CA LEU A 321 20.92 -0.38 -46.89
C LEU A 321 22.43 -0.21 -47.08
N TYR A 322 23.19 -0.45 -46.01
CA TYR A 322 24.64 -0.53 -46.08
C TYR A 322 25.09 -1.89 -46.62
N PHE A 323 24.43 -2.96 -46.16
CA PHE A 323 24.70 -4.34 -46.56
C PHE A 323 23.89 -4.69 -47.80
N THR A 324 24.58 -5.10 -48.86
CA THR A 324 23.96 -5.56 -50.10
C THR A 324 23.95 -7.08 -50.21
N GLN A 325 24.94 -7.75 -49.62
CA GLN A 325 25.05 -9.21 -49.64
C GLN A 325 24.95 -9.80 -48.22
N PRO A 326 24.35 -10.99 -48.05
CA PRO A 326 24.29 -11.65 -46.75
C PRO A 326 25.67 -12.01 -46.18
N CYS A 327 26.67 -12.26 -47.05
CA CYS A 327 28.04 -12.56 -46.65
C CYS A 327 28.65 -11.44 -45.80
N ASP A 328 28.33 -10.18 -46.11
CA ASP A 328 28.82 -9.00 -45.36
C ASP A 328 28.42 -9.06 -43.87
N LEU A 329 27.29 -9.69 -43.53
CA LEU A 329 26.85 -9.87 -42.15
C LEU A 329 27.59 -10.99 -41.44
N VAL A 330 27.91 -12.06 -42.16
CA VAL A 330 28.70 -13.19 -41.62
C VAL A 330 30.08 -12.70 -41.23
N ASP A 331 30.72 -11.89 -42.07
CA ASP A 331 32.04 -11.31 -41.77
C ASP A 331 32.02 -10.42 -40.51
N ILE A 332 30.93 -9.67 -40.29
CA ILE A 332 30.75 -8.87 -39.06
C ILE A 332 30.57 -9.80 -37.86
N PHE A 333 29.75 -10.84 -37.97
CA PHE A 333 29.54 -11.78 -36.88
C PHE A 333 30.82 -12.52 -36.52
N ASP A 334 31.59 -12.98 -37.50
CA ASP A 334 32.90 -13.60 -37.30
C ASP A 334 33.87 -12.60 -36.64
N GLY A 335 33.80 -11.32 -37.02
CA GLY A 335 34.56 -10.25 -36.38
C GLY A 335 34.18 -10.04 -34.92
N ILE A 336 32.87 -10.00 -34.61
CA ILE A 336 32.34 -9.88 -33.25
C ILE A 336 32.72 -11.11 -32.43
N GLU A 337 32.61 -12.32 -32.99
CA GLU A 337 33.00 -13.57 -32.33
C GLU A 337 34.49 -13.54 -31.97
N LYS A 338 35.36 -13.17 -32.91
CA LYS A 338 36.80 -13.02 -32.65
C LYS A 338 37.07 -11.97 -31.57
N GLN A 339 36.37 -10.83 -31.58
CA GLN A 339 36.48 -9.82 -30.53
C GLN A 339 36.04 -10.37 -29.16
N GLN A 340 34.91 -11.06 -29.10
CA GLN A 340 34.41 -11.67 -27.87
C GLN A 340 35.36 -12.75 -27.36
N LEU A 341 35.93 -13.57 -28.24
CA LEU A 341 36.94 -14.56 -27.90
C LEU A 341 38.20 -13.89 -27.34
N ASN A 342 38.66 -12.80 -27.96
CA ASN A 342 39.78 -12.01 -27.45
C ASN A 342 39.48 -11.44 -26.07
N HIS A 343 38.30 -10.85 -25.85
CA HIS A 343 37.88 -10.35 -24.54
C HIS A 343 37.81 -11.47 -23.50
N PHE A 344 37.31 -12.63 -23.88
CA PHE A 344 37.27 -13.80 -23.01
C PHE A 344 38.68 -14.28 -22.64
N ALA A 345 39.61 -14.34 -23.60
CA ALA A 345 41.01 -14.67 -23.34
C ALA A 345 41.67 -13.64 -22.40
N TYR A 346 41.45 -12.35 -22.62
CA TYR A 346 41.92 -11.30 -21.70
C TYR A 346 41.34 -11.46 -20.30
N ALA A 347 40.03 -11.73 -20.18
CA ALA A 347 39.39 -11.96 -18.88
C ALA A 347 39.96 -13.21 -18.19
N ALA A 348 40.21 -14.28 -18.94
CA ALA A 348 40.81 -15.51 -18.44
C ALA A 348 42.25 -15.29 -17.95
N HIS A 349 43.08 -14.52 -18.66
CA HIS A 349 44.43 -14.17 -18.23
C HIS A 349 44.47 -13.20 -17.04
N LEU A 350 43.52 -12.26 -16.97
CA LEU A 350 43.46 -11.26 -15.91
C LEU A 350 42.91 -11.83 -14.61
N SER A 351 42.02 -12.83 -14.68
CA SER A 351 41.36 -13.42 -13.50
C SER A 351 42.35 -13.99 -12.45
N PRO A 352 43.36 -14.82 -12.81
CA PRO A 352 44.38 -15.27 -11.87
C PRO A 352 45.21 -14.13 -11.28
N ARG A 353 45.59 -13.13 -12.10
CA ARG A 353 46.34 -11.95 -11.63
C ARG A 353 45.54 -11.14 -10.62
N LYS A 354 44.24 -10.98 -10.86
CA LYS A 354 43.31 -10.34 -9.92
C LYS A 354 43.21 -11.12 -8.62
N LYS A 355 43.14 -12.46 -8.68
CA LYS A 355 43.14 -13.31 -7.47
C LYS A 355 44.43 -13.14 -6.66
N MET A 356 45.59 -13.25 -7.32
CA MET A 356 46.90 -13.05 -6.67
C MET A 356 47.04 -11.65 -6.06
N LEU A 357 46.57 -10.60 -6.75
CA LEU A 357 46.56 -9.24 -6.21
C LEU A 357 45.68 -9.15 -4.95
N ASN A 358 44.48 -9.74 -4.98
CA ASN A 358 43.59 -9.73 -3.83
C ASN A 358 44.18 -10.49 -2.63
N GLU A 359 44.80 -11.65 -2.87
CA GLU A 359 45.52 -12.41 -1.85
C GLU A 359 46.68 -11.58 -1.26
N GLY A 360 47.46 -10.90 -2.10
CA GLY A 360 48.51 -9.99 -1.65
C GLY A 360 47.98 -8.81 -0.81
N ILE A 361 46.83 -8.24 -1.18
CA ILE A 361 46.17 -7.18 -0.40
C ILE A 361 45.76 -7.71 0.99
N VAL A 362 45.22 -8.94 1.06
CA VAL A 362 44.86 -9.56 2.34
C VAL A 362 46.12 -9.78 3.20
N ALA A 363 47.19 -10.34 2.62
CA ALA A 363 48.44 -10.56 3.35
C ALA A 363 49.05 -9.26 3.90
N ILE A 364 49.05 -8.17 3.11
CA ILE A 364 49.55 -6.86 3.56
C ILE A 364 48.68 -6.32 4.71
N LYS A 365 47.35 -6.47 4.64
CA LYS A 365 46.47 -6.07 5.75
C LYS A 365 46.79 -6.84 7.02
N ASP A 366 47.03 -8.15 6.92
CA ASP A 366 47.38 -8.97 8.06
C ASP A 366 48.72 -8.55 8.68
N ILE A 367 49.74 -8.24 7.86
CA ILE A 367 51.03 -7.71 8.33
C ILE A 367 50.82 -6.37 9.05
N ILE A 368 50.04 -5.46 8.48
CA ILE A 368 49.73 -4.16 9.12
C ILE A 368 49.01 -4.38 10.47
N HIS A 369 48.08 -5.32 10.54
CA HIS A 369 47.42 -5.65 11.80
C HIS A 369 48.38 -6.22 12.85
N GLN A 370 49.35 -7.05 12.44
CA GLN A 370 50.39 -7.56 13.33
C GLN A 370 51.34 -6.45 13.81
N GLU A 371 51.81 -5.59 12.91
CA GLU A 371 52.68 -4.46 13.27
C GLU A 371 51.98 -3.46 14.19
N THR A 372 50.71 -3.14 13.92
CA THR A 372 49.92 -2.26 14.78
C THR A 372 49.70 -2.86 16.17
N ALA A 373 49.43 -4.16 16.26
CA ALA A 373 49.35 -4.86 17.55
C ALA A 373 50.69 -4.81 18.31
N PHE A 374 51.80 -5.09 17.62
CA PHE A 374 53.14 -5.00 18.20
C PHE A 374 53.44 -3.59 18.72
N VAL A 375 53.15 -2.54 17.95
CA VAL A 375 53.34 -1.15 18.38
C VAL A 375 52.48 -0.84 19.61
N VAL A 376 51.22 -1.27 19.64
CA VAL A 376 50.35 -1.07 20.81
C VAL A 376 50.94 -1.75 22.05
N ASP A 377 51.47 -2.96 21.92
CA ASP A 377 52.06 -3.68 23.05
C ASP A 377 53.38 -3.06 23.51
N THR A 378 54.23 -2.58 22.60
CA THR A 378 55.43 -1.80 23.00
C THR A 378 55.05 -0.52 23.74
N ILE A 379 54.01 0.20 23.30
CA ILE A 379 53.49 1.37 24.01
C ILE A 379 53.02 1.01 25.42
N LYS A 380 52.32 -0.13 25.60
CA LYS A 380 51.90 -0.60 26.93
C LYS A 380 53.11 -0.88 27.82
N ILE A 381 54.14 -1.55 27.30
CA ILE A 381 55.38 -1.83 28.04
C ILE A 381 56.07 -0.51 28.46
N PHE A 382 56.15 0.47 27.57
CA PHE A 382 56.73 1.77 27.92
C PHE A 382 55.89 2.53 28.97
N LYS A 383 54.57 2.43 28.91
CA LYS A 383 53.69 3.03 29.94
C LYS A 383 53.93 2.41 31.32
N THR A 384 54.00 1.09 31.41
CA THR A 384 54.25 0.42 32.69
C THR A 384 55.65 0.74 33.23
N LEU A 385 56.65 0.81 32.35
CA LEU A 385 58.01 1.21 32.74
C LEU A 385 58.07 2.67 33.21
N LEU A 386 57.32 3.56 32.55
CA LEU A 386 57.20 4.97 32.93
C LEU A 386 56.50 5.13 34.29
N GLU A 387 55.40 4.42 34.52
CA GLU A 387 54.71 4.35 35.81
C GLU A 387 55.66 3.89 36.92
N PHE A 388 56.37 2.78 36.71
CA PHE A 388 57.37 2.27 37.66
C PHE A 388 58.49 3.30 37.92
N SER A 389 58.98 3.97 36.88
CA SER A 389 60.02 4.98 37.03
C SER A 389 59.53 6.20 37.82
N ASN A 390 58.29 6.63 37.60
CA ASN A 390 57.67 7.73 38.32
C ASN A 390 57.47 7.37 39.80
N GLU A 391 56.97 6.17 40.09
CA GLU A 391 56.86 5.68 41.47
C GLU A 391 58.23 5.64 42.15
N ARG A 392 59.26 5.16 41.46
CA ARG A 392 60.63 5.15 41.97
C ARG A 392 61.16 6.57 42.22
N CYS A 393 60.90 7.53 41.33
CA CYS A 393 61.26 8.93 41.53
C CYS A 393 60.60 9.49 42.79
N VAL A 394 59.29 9.27 42.97
CA VAL A 394 58.56 9.70 44.17
C VAL A 394 59.12 9.04 45.44
N GLN A 395 59.48 7.76 45.39
CA GLN A 395 60.12 7.07 46.52
C GLN A 395 61.50 7.65 46.85
N LEU A 396 62.32 7.92 45.84
CA LEU A 396 63.65 8.51 46.01
C LEU A 396 63.56 9.94 46.54
N GLU A 397 62.62 10.73 46.03
CA GLU A 397 62.35 12.09 46.51
C GLU A 397 61.94 12.07 47.99
N LYS A 398 61.01 11.19 48.38
CA LYS A 398 60.64 11.00 49.79
C LYS A 398 61.85 10.63 50.66
N ARG A 399 62.66 9.66 50.20
CA ARG A 399 63.88 9.25 50.92
C ARG A 399 64.89 10.40 51.01
N PHE A 400 65.09 11.16 49.94
CA PHE A 400 65.98 12.31 49.92
C PHE A 400 65.53 13.36 50.95
N PHE A 401 64.26 13.74 50.96
CA PHE A 401 63.74 14.69 51.96
C PHE A 401 63.77 14.13 53.38
N THR A 402 63.60 12.81 53.57
CA THR A 402 63.78 12.17 54.89
C THR A 402 65.22 12.28 55.37
N ILE A 403 66.20 12.08 54.48
CA ILE A 403 67.62 12.21 54.81
C ILE A 403 67.97 13.68 55.07
N LEU A 404 67.50 14.60 54.23
CA LEU A 404 67.81 16.03 54.34
C LEU A 404 67.22 16.64 55.62
N ASN A 405 65.93 16.41 55.87
CA ASN A 405 65.23 17.02 57.01
C ASN A 405 65.41 16.21 58.31
N GLY A 406 65.76 14.93 58.23
CA GLY A 406 66.10 14.11 59.39
C GLY A 406 67.61 14.14 59.64
N TYR A 407 68.33 13.14 59.12
CA TYR A 407 69.74 12.92 59.43
C TYR A 407 70.67 14.11 59.17
N PHE A 408 70.52 14.84 58.05
CA PHE A 408 71.41 15.97 57.76
C PHE A 408 71.08 17.18 58.65
N TYR A 409 69.80 17.51 58.79
CA TYR A 409 69.40 18.61 59.67
C TYR A 409 69.76 18.32 61.13
N GLU A 410 69.50 17.12 61.65
CA GLU A 410 69.83 16.76 63.04
C GLU A 410 71.34 16.77 63.32
N ASN A 411 72.16 16.28 62.38
CA ASN A 411 73.61 16.14 62.64
C ASN A 411 74.44 17.36 62.24
N VAL A 412 73.98 18.18 61.29
CA VAL A 412 74.77 19.31 60.76
C VAL A 412 74.05 20.63 60.96
N GLY A 413 72.72 20.66 60.73
CA GLY A 413 71.90 21.86 60.81
C GLY A 413 71.32 22.17 62.18
N ALA A 414 71.40 21.25 63.14
CA ALA A 414 70.81 21.41 64.45
C ALA A 414 71.50 22.56 65.19
N PRO A 415 70.74 23.41 65.90
CA PRO A 415 71.29 24.59 66.56
C PRO A 415 72.38 24.22 67.59
N GLU A 416 72.30 23.04 68.19
CA GLU A 416 73.29 22.54 69.15
C GLU A 416 74.63 22.22 68.49
N VAL A 417 74.62 21.57 67.31
CA VAL A 417 75.85 21.23 66.58
C VAL A 417 76.48 22.49 65.98
N LEU A 418 75.68 23.39 65.44
CA LEU A 418 76.16 24.69 64.96
C LEU A 418 76.77 25.50 66.11
N LYS A 419 76.15 25.50 67.29
CA LYS A 419 76.70 26.15 68.49
C LYS A 419 78.03 25.53 68.89
N LEU A 420 78.15 24.20 68.88
CA LEU A 420 79.42 23.50 69.14
C LEU A 420 80.50 23.88 68.12
N LEU A 421 80.17 23.92 66.83
CA LEU A 421 81.10 24.35 65.78
C LEU A 421 81.59 25.77 66.03
N VAL A 422 80.70 26.72 66.31
CA VAL A 422 81.07 28.11 66.63
C VAL A 422 82.00 28.19 67.84
N HIS A 423 81.74 27.41 68.90
CA HIS A 423 82.61 27.37 70.07
C HIS A 423 84.00 26.77 69.76
N LEU A 424 84.06 25.71 68.94
CA LEU A 424 85.32 25.10 68.53
C LEU A 424 86.11 26.03 67.61
N GLU A 425 85.47 26.69 66.65
CA GLU A 425 86.08 27.71 65.80
C GLU A 425 86.64 28.86 66.64
N PHE A 426 85.89 29.34 67.64
CA PHE A 426 86.35 30.37 68.56
C PHE A 426 87.60 29.94 69.35
N CYS A 427 87.60 28.73 69.91
CA CYS A 427 88.76 28.19 70.62
C CYS A 427 89.96 28.03 69.71
N TYR A 428 89.75 27.55 68.48
CA TYR A 428 90.80 27.38 67.47
C TYR A 428 91.41 28.72 67.05
N GLU A 429 90.57 29.72 66.77
CA GLU A 429 91.02 31.08 66.43
C GLU A 429 91.81 31.69 67.60
N ARG A 430 91.41 31.47 68.86
CA ARG A 430 92.15 31.99 70.01
C ARG A 430 93.53 31.34 70.21
N ILE A 431 93.66 30.05 69.89
CA ILE A 431 94.91 29.29 70.08
C ILE A 431 95.88 29.49 68.91
N TYR A 432 95.39 29.47 67.67
CA TYR A 432 96.22 29.57 66.47
C TYR A 432 96.23 30.96 65.82
N ALA A 433 95.39 31.90 66.26
CA ALA A 433 95.20 33.25 65.71
C ALA A 433 94.81 33.28 64.21
N GLU A 434 94.41 32.13 63.66
CA GLU A 434 93.98 31.95 62.28
C GLU A 434 92.52 31.48 62.26
N LYS A 435 91.73 32.01 61.32
CA LYS A 435 90.37 31.52 61.09
C LYS A 435 90.42 30.20 60.32
N PRO A 436 89.78 29.12 60.81
CA PRO A 436 89.72 27.87 60.07
C PRO A 436 88.81 28.06 58.86
N ILE A 437 89.38 28.14 57.66
CA ILE A 437 88.58 28.23 56.43
C ILE A 437 88.21 26.80 56.02
N ASN A 438 86.91 26.48 56.02
CA ASN A 438 86.32 25.22 55.53
C ASN A 438 86.91 23.93 56.13
N SER A 439 87.27 23.94 57.41
CA SER A 439 87.75 22.74 58.11
C SER A 439 86.58 21.98 58.76
N ASP A 440 86.55 20.65 58.60
CA ASP A 440 85.52 19.80 59.21
C ASP A 440 85.55 19.90 60.76
N ILE A 441 84.39 19.83 61.43
CA ILE A 441 84.24 19.98 62.90
C ILE A 441 85.23 19.05 63.62
N LEU A 442 85.35 17.81 63.12
CA LEU A 442 86.24 16.80 63.70
C LEU A 442 87.72 17.15 63.54
N SER A 443 88.09 17.82 62.46
CA SER A 443 89.48 18.23 62.22
C SER A 443 89.88 19.38 63.15
N ILE A 444 88.98 20.36 63.36
CA ILE A 444 89.17 21.45 64.32
C ILE A 444 89.31 20.87 65.74
N ALA A 445 88.40 19.98 66.14
CA ALA A 445 88.47 19.33 67.46
C ALA A 445 89.77 18.55 67.68
N ARG A 446 90.22 17.74 66.71
CA ARG A 446 91.46 16.95 66.83
C ARG A 446 92.72 17.83 66.90
N SER A 447 92.73 18.95 66.19
CA SER A 447 93.86 19.89 66.25
C SER A 447 93.96 20.60 67.60
N LEU A 448 92.82 20.94 68.21
CA LEU A 448 92.73 21.47 69.55
C LEU A 448 93.12 20.41 70.59
N GLU A 449 92.65 19.18 70.42
CA GLU A 449 93.04 18.04 71.26
C GLU A 449 94.54 17.78 71.17
N GLY A 450 95.10 17.78 69.96
CA GLY A 450 96.54 17.66 69.74
C GLY A 450 97.33 18.76 70.45
N PHE A 451 96.88 20.02 70.34
CA PHE A 451 97.48 21.12 71.08
C PHE A 451 97.38 20.92 72.60
N TYR A 452 96.22 20.53 73.10
CA TYR A 452 96.01 20.24 74.52
C TYR A 452 96.93 19.12 75.01
N MET A 453 97.05 18.03 74.24
CA MET A 453 97.90 16.89 74.58
C MET A 453 99.38 17.24 74.52
N ASP A 454 99.80 18.09 73.59
CA ASP A 454 101.18 18.56 73.56
C ASP A 454 101.48 19.58 74.66
N TYR A 455 100.50 20.41 75.02
CA TYR A 455 100.57 21.29 76.18
C TYR A 455 100.65 20.49 77.50
N SER A 456 99.83 19.45 77.65
CA SER A 456 99.86 18.57 78.84
C SER A 456 101.17 17.80 78.92
N LYS A 457 101.68 17.24 77.82
CA LYS A 457 103.03 16.66 77.77
C LYS A 457 104.11 17.67 78.18
N ARG A 458 104.01 18.93 77.75
CA ARG A 458 104.94 19.99 78.18
C ARG A 458 104.82 20.27 79.68
N LEU A 459 103.61 20.24 80.26
CA LEU A 459 103.42 20.35 81.70
C LEU A 459 104.00 19.14 82.44
N ASP A 460 103.76 17.92 81.97
CA ASP A 460 104.27 16.70 82.59
C ASP A 460 105.80 16.57 82.48
N ALA A 461 106.41 17.11 81.43
CA ALA A 461 107.86 17.18 81.27
C ALA A 461 108.54 18.14 82.28
N LEU A 462 107.78 19.01 82.96
CA LEU A 462 108.31 19.86 84.02
C LEU A 462 108.68 18.99 85.23
N HIS A 463 109.98 18.83 85.46
CA HIS A 463 110.50 18.05 86.58
C HIS A 463 110.08 18.65 87.93
N SER A 464 109.82 17.79 88.92
CA SER A 464 109.46 18.21 90.29
C SER A 464 110.45 19.23 90.87
N ASN A 465 111.74 19.15 90.50
CA ASN A 465 112.76 20.10 90.93
C ASN A 465 112.64 21.50 90.31
N THR A 466 112.20 21.63 89.05
CA THR A 466 111.91 22.94 88.44
C THR A 466 110.66 23.57 89.04
N ILE A 467 109.65 22.76 89.37
CA ILE A 467 108.44 23.20 90.05
C ILE A 467 108.75 23.59 91.51
N GLN A 468 109.56 22.82 92.23
CA GLN A 468 109.98 23.20 93.59
C GLN A 468 110.87 24.46 93.59
N ARG A 469 111.69 24.69 92.55
CA ARG A 469 112.44 25.94 92.37
C ARG A 469 111.53 27.13 92.06
N SER A 470 110.51 26.97 91.22
CA SER A 470 109.54 28.05 90.96
C SER A 470 108.64 28.31 92.16
N ILE A 471 108.20 27.28 92.88
CA ILE A 471 107.44 27.40 94.14
C ILE A 471 108.31 28.07 95.21
N SER A 472 109.56 27.65 95.41
CA SER A 472 110.44 28.27 96.40
C SER A 472 110.78 29.72 96.04
N THR A 473 111.01 30.05 94.77
CA THR A 473 111.18 31.45 94.33
C THR A 473 109.89 32.26 94.45
N CYS A 474 108.72 31.66 94.25
CA CYS A 474 107.43 32.31 94.49
C CYS A 474 107.21 32.57 95.98
N ILE A 475 107.43 31.57 96.84
CA ILE A 475 107.40 31.70 98.31
C ILE A 475 108.43 32.73 98.77
N GLU A 476 109.62 32.80 98.17
CA GLU A 476 110.61 33.82 98.49
C GLU A 476 110.16 35.22 98.05
N LYS A 477 109.57 35.36 96.86
CA LYS A 477 108.98 36.62 96.40
C LYS A 477 107.84 37.05 97.32
N GLU A 478 106.96 36.14 97.73
CA GLU A 478 105.91 36.40 98.71
C GLU A 478 106.47 36.73 100.08
N ARG A 479 107.51 36.03 100.56
CA ARG A 479 108.23 36.38 101.80
C ARG A 479 108.87 37.75 101.71
N ARG A 480 109.43 38.14 100.55
CA ARG A 480 109.97 39.49 100.32
C ARG A 480 108.86 40.53 100.33
N LYS A 481 107.72 40.27 99.68
CA LYS A 481 106.52 41.12 99.76
C LYS A 481 106.03 41.24 101.21
N MET A 482 105.97 40.14 101.96
CA MET A 482 105.58 40.13 103.38
C MET A 482 106.57 40.88 104.27
N LYS A 483 107.88 40.76 104.03
CA LYS A 483 108.90 41.53 104.75
C LYS A 483 108.79 43.03 104.44
N LYS A 484 108.62 43.40 103.16
CA LYS A 484 108.37 44.79 102.76
C LYS A 484 107.07 45.32 103.38
N ALA A 485 106.00 44.53 103.38
CA ALA A 485 104.74 44.89 104.03
C ALA A 485 104.90 45.04 105.55
N LYS A 486 105.66 44.17 106.23
CA LYS A 486 105.97 44.31 107.67
C LYS A 486 106.83 45.53 107.98
N TYR A 487 107.81 45.83 107.13
CA TYR A 487 108.67 47.01 107.28
C TYR A 487 107.86 48.30 107.04
N ALA A 488 107.09 48.36 105.95
CA ALA A 488 106.15 49.45 105.68
C ALA A 488 105.11 49.61 106.79
N ALA A 489 104.60 48.52 107.37
CA ALA A 489 103.69 48.57 108.52
C ALA A 489 104.36 49.13 109.78
N ARG A 490 105.65 48.86 110.00
CA ARG A 490 106.41 49.46 111.10
C ARG A 490 106.68 50.94 110.85
N GLU A 491 107.04 51.32 109.63
CA GLU A 491 107.17 52.72 109.24
C GLU A 491 105.84 53.45 109.39
N LEU A 492 104.73 52.87 108.95
CA LEU A 492 103.39 53.43 109.17
C LEU A 492 103.07 53.57 110.65
N LEU A 493 103.33 52.55 111.49
CA LEU A 493 103.12 52.68 112.93
C LEU A 493 103.99 53.76 113.58
N LEU A 494 105.22 53.99 113.07
CA LEU A 494 106.08 55.10 113.48
C LEU A 494 105.55 56.45 112.98
N PHE A 495 105.07 56.52 111.74
CA PHE A 495 104.39 57.68 111.18
C PHE A 495 103.12 58.00 111.97
N ASP A 496 102.24 57.05 112.22
CA ASP A 496 101.03 57.20 113.04
C ASP A 496 101.35 57.63 114.48
N ARG A 497 102.51 57.22 115.02
CA ARG A 497 102.97 57.65 116.35
C ARG A 497 103.50 59.07 116.31
N LEU A 498 104.34 59.41 115.33
CA LEU A 498 104.80 60.76 115.08
C LEU A 498 103.66 61.72 114.77
N GLU A 499 102.67 61.29 113.99
CA GLU A 499 101.46 62.04 113.67
C GLU A 499 100.61 62.22 114.92
N ARG A 500 100.36 61.17 115.71
CA ARG A 500 99.67 61.34 117.00
C ARG A 500 100.43 62.23 117.97
N ASP A 501 101.77 62.18 118.00
CA ASP A 501 102.60 63.02 118.86
C ASP A 501 102.65 64.48 118.34
N LEU A 502 102.68 64.70 117.01
CA LEU A 502 102.53 66.02 116.38
C LEU A 502 101.13 66.60 116.63
N MET A 503 100.08 65.82 116.38
CA MET A 503 98.70 66.22 116.65
C MET A 503 98.49 66.48 118.15
N ARG A 504 99.19 65.77 119.04
CA ARG A 504 99.21 66.06 120.48
C ARG A 504 100.04 67.30 120.83
N ALA A 505 101.12 67.60 120.13
CA ALA A 505 101.96 68.78 120.34
C ALA A 505 101.33 70.07 119.80
N TYR A 506 100.53 69.98 118.74
CA TYR A 506 99.78 71.09 118.15
C TYR A 506 98.34 71.24 118.68
N ALA A 507 97.84 70.29 119.49
CA ALA A 507 96.55 70.44 120.15
C ALA A 507 96.64 71.41 121.35
N PRO A 508 95.78 72.44 121.44
CA PRO A 508 95.75 73.38 122.56
C PRO A 508 95.39 72.66 123.87
N VAL A 509 96.08 73.03 124.96
CA VAL A 509 95.95 72.42 126.30
C VAL A 509 94.53 72.64 126.86
N VAL A 510 93.64 71.67 126.67
CA VAL A 510 92.42 71.55 127.47
C VAL A 510 92.78 70.83 128.77
N ARG A 511 92.71 71.56 129.89
CA ARG A 511 92.87 71.00 131.24
C ARG A 511 91.62 70.19 131.59
N GLY A 512 91.74 68.86 131.57
CA GLY A 512 90.72 67.93 132.06
C GLY A 512 91.38 66.59 132.46
N PRO A 513 90.88 65.90 133.50
CA PRO A 513 91.68 65.04 134.36
C PRO A 513 91.99 63.67 133.74
N LYS A 514 93.25 63.21 133.88
CA LYS A 514 93.66 61.82 133.64
C LYS A 514 93.07 60.92 134.73
N PRO A 515 92.60 59.70 134.42
CA PRO A 515 93.47 58.50 134.46
C PRO A 515 92.95 57.33 133.58
N PRO A 516 93.38 56.05 133.71
CA PRO A 516 94.69 55.48 134.02
C PRO A 516 95.19 54.47 132.95
N SER A 517 96.49 54.19 133.04
CA SER A 517 97.19 53.07 132.43
C SER A 517 96.74 51.73 133.02
N TYR A 518 96.44 50.73 132.18
CA TYR A 518 96.52 49.31 132.52
C TYR A 518 96.97 48.49 131.32
N LEU A 519 98.17 47.91 131.41
CA LEU A 519 98.57 46.68 130.72
C LEU A 519 98.19 45.50 131.63
N PRO A 520 97.88 44.32 131.07
CA PRO A 520 98.59 43.10 131.51
C PRO A 520 98.74 42.03 130.37
N PRO A 521 99.17 40.76 130.60
CA PRO A 521 100.58 40.37 130.61
C PRO A 521 100.93 39.04 129.86
N ILE A 522 102.21 38.88 129.49
CA ILE A 522 103.15 37.75 129.66
C ILE A 522 102.66 36.25 129.78
N LYS A 523 103.18 35.42 128.84
CA LYS A 523 103.76 34.02 128.88
C LYS A 523 102.94 32.71 128.69
N GLY A 524 103.50 31.88 127.79
CA GLY A 524 103.67 30.41 127.90
C GLY A 524 102.63 29.54 127.17
N ALA A 525 102.84 28.29 126.75
CA ALA A 525 103.96 27.44 126.35
C ALA A 525 103.35 26.11 125.77
N LYS A 526 104.11 25.35 124.95
CA LYS A 526 104.05 23.88 124.71
C LYS A 526 103.03 23.22 123.74
N SER A 527 103.61 22.62 122.68
CA SER A 527 103.54 21.23 122.16
C SER A 527 102.21 20.46 121.99
N GLN A 528 102.07 19.89 120.78
CA GLN A 528 101.59 18.55 120.40
C GLN A 528 100.19 18.08 120.88
N LYS A 529 99.29 17.75 119.94
CA LYS A 529 98.88 16.37 119.60
C LYS A 529 97.64 16.34 118.68
N LYS A 530 97.55 15.20 117.98
CA LYS A 530 96.49 14.62 117.15
C LYS A 530 95.06 14.81 117.70
N VAL A 531 94.05 14.79 116.82
CA VAL A 531 92.94 13.78 116.75
C VAL A 531 91.78 14.29 115.87
N ASN A 532 91.24 13.32 115.12
CA ASN A 532 89.97 13.17 114.42
C ASN A 532 88.73 14.04 114.76
N TYR A 533 87.95 14.25 113.67
CA TYR A 533 86.48 14.23 113.49
C TYR A 533 85.55 15.36 114.00
N LYS A 534 84.91 15.99 113.00
CA LYS A 534 83.47 16.39 112.87
C LYS A 534 82.92 17.54 113.76
N PRO A 535 81.76 18.13 113.44
CA PRO A 535 81.53 19.16 112.42
C PRO A 535 80.96 20.44 113.07
N LYS A 536 80.90 21.58 112.37
CA LYS A 536 80.00 22.69 112.76
C LYS A 536 79.33 23.33 111.56
N ALA A 537 78.01 23.34 111.63
CA ALA A 537 77.07 24.01 110.75
C ALA A 537 77.43 25.49 110.53
N LYS A 538 77.28 25.96 109.30
CA LYS A 538 77.11 27.38 109.00
C LYS A 538 75.71 27.57 108.42
N GLU A 539 75.05 28.59 108.94
CA GLU A 539 73.66 28.97 108.67
C GLU A 539 73.43 29.30 107.19
N LYS A 540 72.23 28.92 106.71
CA LYS A 540 71.76 29.09 105.33
C LYS A 540 71.46 30.57 105.06
N ARG A 541 71.94 31.11 103.92
CA ARG A 541 71.45 32.37 103.36
C ARG A 541 70.05 32.15 102.76
N PRO A 542 69.11 33.11 102.84
CA PRO A 542 67.89 33.06 102.03
C PRO A 542 68.25 33.21 100.54
N LEU A 543 67.60 32.43 99.67
CA LEU A 543 67.83 32.40 98.22
C LEU A 543 67.32 33.68 97.54
N ASP A 544 68.03 34.11 96.50
CA ASP A 544 67.69 35.28 95.68
C ASP A 544 66.56 34.97 94.68
N GLU A 545 65.72 35.95 94.33
CA GLU A 545 64.50 35.73 93.50
C GLU A 545 64.83 35.14 92.11
N SER A 546 66.02 35.47 91.58
CA SER A 546 66.56 34.93 90.33
C SER A 546 66.90 33.44 90.40
N GLU A 547 67.30 32.94 91.57
CA GLU A 547 67.65 31.53 91.79
C GLU A 547 66.40 30.65 91.92
N ILE A 548 65.29 31.21 92.43
CA ILE A 548 64.01 30.53 92.55
C ILE A 548 63.35 30.38 91.16
N GLU A 549 63.40 31.41 90.31
CA GLU A 549 62.94 31.29 88.92
C GLU A 549 63.73 30.25 88.14
N TYR A 550 65.06 30.22 88.27
CA TYR A 550 65.90 29.20 87.63
C TYR A 550 65.56 27.77 88.10
N LEU A 551 65.41 27.57 89.41
CA LEU A 551 65.09 26.27 89.98
C LEU A 551 63.70 25.76 89.61
N SER A 552 62.71 26.65 89.48
CA SER A 552 61.35 26.27 89.10
C SER A 552 61.15 26.01 87.60
N LEU A 553 61.92 26.68 86.73
CA LEU A 553 61.77 26.58 85.28
C LEU A 553 62.69 25.54 84.61
N PHE A 554 63.86 25.25 85.19
CA PHE A 554 64.91 24.49 84.51
C PHE A 554 65.43 23.26 85.29
N THR A 555 64.85 22.95 86.46
CA THR A 555 65.15 21.72 87.21
C THR A 555 63.88 21.12 87.83
N ASP A 556 63.85 19.80 88.06
CA ASP A 556 62.72 19.11 88.73
C ASP A 556 62.69 19.36 90.26
N TRP A 557 63.17 20.51 90.71
CA TRP A 557 63.25 20.85 92.12
C TRP A 557 61.85 21.12 92.70
N THR A 558 61.56 20.59 93.88
CA THR A 558 60.32 20.84 94.63
C THR A 558 60.64 21.37 96.02
N GLU A 559 59.75 22.16 96.62
CA GLU A 559 59.98 22.96 97.86
C GLU A 559 60.42 22.15 99.10
N GLY A 560 60.38 20.80 99.03
CA GLY A 560 60.84 19.90 100.09
C GLY A 560 62.26 19.36 99.93
N ASP A 561 62.93 19.59 98.81
CA ASP A 561 64.28 19.08 98.52
C ASP A 561 65.38 20.15 98.70
N ASP A 562 66.58 19.73 99.11
CA ASP A 562 67.69 20.66 99.44
C ASP A 562 68.24 21.32 98.13
N PRO A 563 68.09 22.65 97.94
CA PRO A 563 68.33 23.34 96.66
C PRO A 563 69.82 23.37 96.24
N SER A 564 70.72 23.08 97.17
CA SER A 564 72.18 23.01 96.95
C SER A 564 72.63 21.83 96.09
N LYS A 565 71.75 20.83 95.83
CA LYS A 565 72.05 19.74 94.89
C LYS A 565 71.89 20.15 93.43
N PHE A 566 71.07 21.16 93.16
CA PHE A 566 70.71 21.61 91.81
C PHE A 566 71.42 22.91 91.42
N LEU A 567 71.89 23.66 92.43
CA LEU A 567 72.76 24.83 92.26
C LEU A 567 74.25 24.42 92.39
N HIS A 568 74.78 23.73 91.38
CA HIS A 568 76.23 23.66 91.18
C HIS A 568 76.65 24.83 90.29
N ILE A 569 76.97 25.96 90.93
CA ILE A 569 77.52 27.13 90.25
C ILE A 569 78.95 26.81 89.80
N LEU A 570 79.12 26.95 88.48
CA LEU A 570 80.32 27.31 87.77
C LEU A 570 80.94 28.55 88.42
N GLU A 571 81.96 28.37 89.26
CA GLU A 571 82.90 29.44 89.58
C GLU A 571 84.12 29.33 88.65
N ASP A 572 84.39 30.48 88.05
CA ASP A 572 85.57 30.94 87.32
C ASP A 572 85.70 30.47 85.86
N GLU A 573 85.09 31.18 84.91
CA GLU A 573 85.29 32.59 84.48
C GLU A 573 86.10 32.60 83.18
N GLN A 574 85.42 32.86 82.07
CA GLN A 574 85.46 34.16 81.41
C GLN A 574 84.52 34.20 80.20
#